data_AF-A0A7J7FE92-F1
#
_entry.id   AF-A0A7J7FE92-F1
#
_cell.length_a   1.000
_cell.length_b   1.000
_cell.length_c   1.000
_cell.angle_alpha   90.00
_cell.angle_beta   90.00
_cell.angle_gamma   90.00
#
_symmetry.space_group_name_H-M   'P 1'
#
loop_
_entity.id
_entity.type
_entity.pdbx_description
1 polymer ?
#
loop_
_entity_poly.entity_id
_entity_poly.type
_entity_poly.pdbx_seq_one_letter_code
_entity_poly.pdbx_strand_id
1 'polypeptide(L)'
;FWRDRIMFSFMLFFSLFSSVFTEPEKLHWICNSSDSNNTKFPISITPNPCIELKGTSGNLHIFFTPRRDIKKLHFNLYLSVNSVDLPLRKEVVCRGSDDDYSFCRALKG
;
A
#
# COMPACT_ATOMS: atom_id res chain seq x y z
N PHE A 1 -16.92 -27.18 -47.44
CA PHE A 1 -17.30 -25.76 -47.25
C PHE A 1 -17.84 -25.41 -45.87
N TRP A 2 -18.20 -26.35 -44.99
CA TRP A 2 -18.70 -26.05 -43.62
C TRP A 2 -17.73 -26.39 -42.48
N ARG A 3 -16.60 -27.06 -42.75
CA ARG A 3 -15.65 -27.53 -41.71
C ARG A 3 -14.50 -26.55 -41.42
N ASP A 4 -14.15 -25.71 -42.40
CA ASP A 4 -13.04 -24.74 -42.26
C ASP A 4 -13.44 -23.43 -41.57
N ARG A 5 -14.74 -23.11 -41.48
CA ARG A 5 -15.22 -21.89 -40.79
C ARG A 5 -15.17 -21.99 -39.26
N ILE A 6 -15.28 -23.19 -38.69
CA ILE A 6 -15.32 -23.38 -37.23
C ILE A 6 -13.91 -23.25 -36.64
N MET A 7 -12.89 -23.74 -37.35
CA MET A 7 -11.51 -23.73 -36.86
C MET A 7 -10.89 -22.33 -36.89
N PHE A 8 -11.25 -21.49 -37.88
CA PHE A 8 -10.77 -20.11 -37.98
C PHE A 8 -11.39 -19.19 -36.92
N SER A 9 -12.67 -19.38 -36.59
CA SER A 9 -13.35 -18.59 -35.56
C SER A 9 -12.83 -18.88 -34.15
N PHE A 10 -12.33 -20.09 -33.88
CA PHE A 10 -11.73 -20.46 -32.59
C PHE A 10 -10.32 -19.87 -32.39
N MET A 11 -9.52 -19.79 -33.46
CA MET A 11 -8.17 -19.20 -33.41
C MET A 11 -8.20 -17.68 -33.17
N LEU A 12 -9.22 -16.96 -33.68
CA LEU A 12 -9.39 -15.53 -33.46
C LEU A 12 -9.84 -15.17 -32.03
N PHE A 13 -10.50 -16.10 -31.34
CA PHE A 13 -10.97 -15.84 -29.97
C PHE A 13 -9.82 -15.87 -28.96
N PHE A 14 -8.78 -16.70 -29.18
CA PHE A 14 -7.64 -16.80 -28.27
C PHE A 14 -6.68 -15.60 -28.33
N SER A 15 -6.58 -14.90 -29.47
CA SER A 15 -5.66 -13.75 -29.58
C SER A 15 -6.16 -12.47 -28.90
N LEU A 16 -7.46 -12.36 -28.63
CA LEU A 16 -8.07 -11.18 -28.00
C LEU A 16 -7.99 -11.20 -26.46
N PHE A 17 -7.67 -12.34 -25.84
CA PHE A 17 -7.61 -12.47 -24.36
C PHE A 17 -6.19 -12.40 -23.77
N SER A 18 -5.15 -12.27 -24.60
CA SER A 18 -3.75 -12.32 -24.13
C SER A 18 -3.25 -11.08 -23.39
N SER A 19 -4.07 -10.05 -23.17
CA SER A 19 -3.62 -8.77 -22.59
C SER A 19 -4.08 -8.51 -21.16
N VAL A 20 -4.74 -9.46 -20.47
CA VAL A 20 -4.94 -9.35 -19.02
C VAL A 20 -3.64 -9.76 -18.28
N PHE A 21 -2.51 -9.20 -18.71
CA PHE A 21 -1.33 -9.15 -17.88
C PHE A 21 -1.60 -8.03 -16.88
N THR A 22 -2.19 -8.39 -15.74
CA THR A 22 -2.26 -7.48 -14.61
C THR A 22 -0.83 -7.09 -14.29
N GLU A 23 -0.49 -5.81 -14.43
CA GLU A 23 0.83 -5.32 -14.03
C GLU A 23 1.12 -5.83 -12.62
N PRO A 24 2.31 -6.43 -12.36
CA PRO A 24 2.63 -6.93 -11.05
C PRO A 24 2.49 -5.79 -10.04
N GLU A 25 1.74 -6.05 -8.97
CA GLU A 25 1.59 -5.15 -7.84
C GLU A 25 3.00 -4.71 -7.41
N LYS A 26 3.29 -3.41 -7.56
CA LYS A 26 4.66 -2.89 -7.39
C LYS A 26 5.06 -3.09 -5.93
N LEU A 27 5.98 -4.02 -5.67
CA LEU A 27 6.58 -4.21 -4.36
C LEU A 27 7.33 -2.92 -3.96
N HIS A 28 6.89 -2.29 -2.88
CA HIS A 28 7.44 -1.04 -2.38
C HIS A 28 8.40 -1.29 -1.22
N TRP A 29 9.64 -0.86 -1.37
CA TRP A 29 10.64 -0.94 -0.30
C TRP A 29 10.53 0.30 0.60
N ILE A 30 10.30 0.10 1.91
CA ILE A 30 10.14 1.19 2.90
C ILE A 30 11.51 1.72 3.35
N CYS A 31 12.47 0.85 3.63
CA CYS A 31 13.87 1.19 3.84
C CYS A 31 14.78 0.08 3.30
N ASN A 32 15.86 0.44 2.60
CA ASN A 32 17.03 -0.40 2.38
C ASN A 32 18.30 0.47 2.40
N SER A 33 19.38 -0.02 2.99
CA SER A 33 20.70 0.64 3.07
C SER A 33 21.53 0.26 1.81
N SER A 34 22.53 0.98 1.31
CA SER A 34 23.20 2.22 1.68
C SER A 34 23.09 3.33 0.62
N ASP A 35 22.53 3.08 -0.57
CA ASP A 35 22.42 4.10 -1.63
C ASP A 35 21.21 3.79 -2.52
N SER A 36 20.01 4.20 -2.11
CA SER A 36 18.78 3.90 -2.87
C SER A 36 17.89 5.13 -3.00
N ASN A 37 17.73 5.58 -4.24
CA ASN A 37 16.95 6.75 -4.64
C ASN A 37 15.44 6.47 -4.54
N ASN A 38 14.76 7.26 -3.71
CA ASN A 38 13.31 7.21 -3.50
C ASN A 38 12.54 7.82 -4.68
N THR A 39 11.69 7.02 -5.33
CA THR A 39 10.69 7.53 -6.28
C THR A 39 9.50 8.15 -5.52
N LYS A 40 8.89 9.20 -6.09
CA LYS A 40 7.82 9.99 -5.45
C LYS A 40 6.48 9.26 -5.50
N PHE A 41 6.01 8.80 -4.35
CA PHE A 41 4.69 8.23 -4.11
C PHE A 41 3.77 9.25 -3.39
N PRO A 42 2.43 9.14 -3.46
CA PRO A 42 1.53 10.05 -2.74
C PRO A 42 1.63 9.93 -1.21
N ILE A 43 2.24 8.84 -0.71
CA ILE A 43 2.58 8.62 0.69
C ILE A 43 4.01 8.08 0.72
N SER A 44 4.92 8.74 1.44
CA SER A 44 6.26 8.23 1.72
C SER A 44 6.43 8.05 3.23
N ILE A 45 6.90 6.88 3.63
CA ILE A 45 7.12 6.50 5.02
C ILE A 45 8.59 6.14 5.15
N THR A 46 9.33 6.92 5.94
CA THR A 46 10.77 6.74 6.11
C THR A 46 11.09 6.62 7.60
N PRO A 47 11.28 5.40 8.11
CA PRO A 47 11.77 5.19 9.47
C PRO A 47 13.28 5.47 9.55
N ASN A 48 13.72 6.14 10.61
CA ASN A 48 15.14 6.35 10.90
C ASN A 48 15.41 6.18 12.41
N PRO A 49 16.16 5.15 12.85
CA PRO A 49 16.74 4.07 12.04
C PRO A 49 15.68 3.07 11.55
N CYS A 50 16.08 2.16 10.64
CA CYS A 50 15.18 1.12 10.12
C CYS A 50 14.79 0.15 11.26
N ILE A 51 13.56 -0.39 11.20
CA ILE A 51 12.94 -1.09 12.33
C ILE A 51 13.52 -2.50 12.49
N GLU A 52 14.01 -2.81 13.67
CA GLU A 52 14.43 -4.16 14.08
C GLU A 52 13.34 -4.85 14.90
N LEU A 53 13.14 -6.16 14.67
CA LEU A 53 12.17 -6.97 15.42
C LEU A 53 12.44 -7.06 16.92
N LYS A 54 13.70 -6.84 17.34
CA LYS A 54 14.10 -6.79 18.75
C LYS A 54 13.67 -5.50 19.45
N GLY A 55 13.18 -4.51 18.69
CA GLY A 55 12.82 -3.20 19.16
C GLY A 55 13.81 -2.14 18.70
N THR A 56 13.29 -1.03 18.21
CA THR A 56 14.07 0.12 17.74
C THR A 56 13.37 1.40 18.17
N SER A 57 14.13 2.33 18.75
CA SER A 57 13.66 3.70 19.00
C SER A 57 14.20 4.63 17.93
N GLY A 58 13.33 5.47 17.37
CA GLY A 58 13.71 6.38 16.30
C GLY A 58 12.57 7.30 15.89
N ASN A 59 12.79 7.96 14.76
CA ASN A 59 11.83 8.89 14.17
C ASN A 59 11.18 8.26 12.94
N LEU A 60 9.87 8.48 12.80
CA LEU A 60 9.12 8.09 11.62
C LEU A 60 8.74 9.34 10.83
N HIS A 61 9.33 9.52 9.65
CA HIS A 61 8.96 10.61 8.76
C HIS A 61 7.86 10.14 7.82
N ILE A 62 6.71 10.81 7.85
CA ILE A 62 5.57 10.53 6.97
C ILE A 62 5.30 11.79 6.16
N PHE A 63 5.35 11.66 4.83
CA PHE A 63 4.87 12.68 3.92
C PHE A 63 3.68 12.12 3.15
N PHE A 64 2.56 12.81 3.21
CA PHE A 64 1.30 12.32 2.66
C PHE A 64 0.37 13.48 2.37
N THR A 65 -0.36 13.39 1.25
CA THR A 65 -1.42 14.33 0.91
C THR A 65 -2.80 13.70 1.17
N PRO A 66 -3.52 14.10 2.23
CA PRO A 66 -4.85 13.58 2.55
C PRO A 66 -5.87 13.78 1.44
N ARG A 67 -6.58 12.69 1.09
CA ARG A 67 -7.74 12.75 0.19
C ARG A 67 -9.04 13.17 0.91
N ARG A 68 -9.03 13.15 2.25
CA ARG A 68 -10.12 13.52 3.16
C ARG A 68 -9.53 14.07 4.46
N ASP A 69 -10.31 14.84 5.19
CA ASP A 69 -9.93 15.35 6.51
C ASP A 69 -9.56 14.22 7.47
N ILE A 70 -8.42 14.34 8.16
CA ILE A 70 -7.88 13.27 9.02
C ILE A 70 -8.15 13.45 10.51
N LYS A 71 -9.14 14.29 10.86
CA LYS A 71 -9.55 14.59 12.24
C LYS A 71 -9.96 13.35 13.07
N LYS A 72 -10.35 12.25 12.41
CA LYS A 72 -10.78 10.99 13.04
C LYS A 72 -10.06 9.78 12.43
N LEU A 73 -8.74 9.86 12.34
CA LEU A 73 -7.88 8.83 11.79
C LEU A 73 -7.76 7.62 12.73
N HIS A 74 -7.99 6.44 12.18
CA HIS A 74 -7.74 5.16 12.83
C HIS A 74 -7.22 4.14 11.81
N PHE A 75 -6.38 3.23 12.27
CA PHE A 75 -5.82 2.14 11.50
C PHE A 75 -6.39 0.81 11.96
N ASN A 76 -6.79 -0.01 10.99
CA ASN A 76 -7.15 -1.40 11.22
C ASN A 76 -5.93 -2.24 10.82
N LEU A 77 -5.30 -2.87 11.80
CA LEU A 77 -4.09 -3.65 11.64
C LEU A 77 -4.45 -5.13 11.50
N TYR A 78 -4.14 -5.67 10.33
CA TYR A 78 -4.18 -7.10 10.02
C TYR A 78 -2.74 -7.60 10.02
N LEU A 79 -2.41 -8.46 10.98
CA LEU A 79 -1.07 -8.98 11.16
C LEU A 79 -1.09 -10.49 10.97
N SER A 80 -0.12 -11.02 10.24
CA SER A 80 0.10 -12.46 10.07
C SER A 80 1.53 -12.77 10.43
N VAL A 81 1.74 -13.75 11.30
CA VAL A 81 3.08 -14.18 11.75
C VAL A 81 3.17 -15.68 11.51
N ASN A 82 4.15 -16.12 10.72
CA ASN A 82 4.33 -17.52 10.34
C ASN A 82 3.04 -18.18 9.82
N SER A 83 2.29 -17.46 8.98
CA SER A 83 1.00 -17.89 8.40
C SER A 83 -0.13 -18.09 9.42
N VAL A 84 0.00 -17.56 10.63
CA VAL A 84 -1.08 -17.47 11.61
C VAL A 84 -1.57 -16.03 11.66
N ASP A 85 -2.85 -15.85 11.37
CA ASP A 85 -3.49 -14.53 11.41
C ASP A 85 -3.84 -14.15 12.85
N LEU A 86 -3.41 -12.94 13.22
CA LEU A 86 -3.72 -12.36 14.52
C LEU A 86 -5.08 -11.65 14.46
N PRO A 87 -5.80 -11.56 15.60
CA PRO A 87 -7.05 -10.81 15.66
C PRO A 87 -6.89 -9.37 15.18
N LEU A 88 -7.90 -8.87 14.47
CA LEU A 88 -7.94 -7.49 14.00
C LEU A 88 -7.74 -6.52 15.17
N ARG A 89 -6.73 -5.66 15.06
CA ARG A 89 -6.49 -4.59 16.03
C ARG A 89 -6.82 -3.24 15.43
N LYS A 90 -7.65 -2.46 16.12
CA LYS A 90 -7.96 -1.08 15.75
C LYS A 90 -7.13 -0.12 16.59
N GLU A 91 -6.28 0.68 15.94
CA GLU A 91 -5.46 1.70 16.57
C GLU A 91 -5.98 3.09 16.20
N VAL A 92 -6.37 3.89 17.20
CA VAL A 92 -6.92 5.23 16.98
C VAL A 92 -5.81 6.26 17.13
N VAL A 93 -5.51 6.98 16.05
CA VAL A 93 -4.41 7.97 16.01
C VAL A 93 -4.91 9.39 16.23
N CYS A 94 -6.09 9.72 15.72
CA CYS A 94 -6.76 11.00 15.96
C CYS A 94 -8.19 10.75 16.44
N ARG A 95 -8.51 11.22 17.64
CA ARG A 95 -9.84 11.29 18.25
C ARG A 95 -10.55 12.59 17.89
N GLY A 96 -9.80 13.64 17.56
CA GLY A 96 -10.30 14.96 17.16
C GLY A 96 -9.22 15.86 16.57
N SER A 97 -9.54 17.15 16.38
CA SER A 97 -8.60 18.15 15.86
C SER A 97 -7.55 18.62 16.88
N ASP A 98 -7.83 18.50 18.18
CA ASP A 98 -6.94 18.95 19.25
C ASP A 98 -6.27 17.77 19.96
N ASP A 99 -5.90 16.76 19.18
CA ASP A 99 -5.23 15.57 19.67
C ASP A 99 -3.69 15.75 19.73
N ASP A 100 -2.99 14.74 20.24
CA ASP A 100 -1.55 14.75 20.49
C ASP A 100 -0.72 15.10 19.24
N TYR A 101 -1.17 14.63 18.06
CA TYR A 101 -0.49 14.88 16.81
C TYR A 101 -1.04 16.09 16.07
N SER A 102 -0.17 17.05 15.76
CA SER A 102 -0.51 18.26 15.01
C SER A 102 -1.15 17.99 13.65
N PHE A 103 -0.78 16.88 12.99
CA PHE A 103 -1.36 16.48 11.71
C PHE A 103 -2.85 16.11 11.81
N CYS A 104 -3.40 15.82 12.99
CA CYS A 104 -4.84 15.55 13.14
C CYS A 104 -5.73 16.74 12.71
N ARG A 105 -5.15 17.94 12.58
CA ARG A 105 -5.81 19.14 12.04
C ARG A 105 -5.81 19.22 10.52
N ALA A 106 -5.05 18.38 9.83
CA ALA A 106 -4.93 18.46 8.38
C ALA A 106 -6.28 18.15 7.69
N LEU A 107 -6.59 18.97 6.70
CA LEU A 107 -7.76 18.85 5.86
C LEU A 107 -7.37 18.18 4.55
N LYS A 108 -8.37 17.80 3.75
CA LYS A 108 -8.14 17.33 2.39
C LYS A 108 -7.26 18.31 1.57
N GLY A 109 -6.27 17.78 0.86
CA GLY A 109 -5.34 18.54 0.00
C GLY A 109 -3.97 18.71 0.63
#